data_AF-A0A815XCJ3-F1
#
_entry.id   AF-A0A815XCJ3-F1
#
_cell.length_a   1.000
_cell.length_b   1.000
_cell.length_c   1.000
_cell.angle_alpha   90.00
_cell.angle_beta   90.00
_cell.angle_gamma   90.00
#
_symmetry.space_group_name_H-M   'P 1'
#
loop_
_entity.id
_entity.type
_entity.pdbx_description
1 polymer ?
#
loop_
_entity_poly.entity_id
_entity_poly.type
_entity_poly.pdbx_seq_one_letter_code
_entity_poly.pdbx_strand_id
1 'polypeptide(L)'
;MEYQSGLSSKAIKWIHNVQYEDIPFEALHEAKRALLDTIGNGIAGQSTQVSTIAHNFVLSQYGCSDYHHSAKLWCSNNKSVSMCGAALANAWIIDSIDMHDTGHYTKGHAGCALIPSLLSCIHIYEKNNENKKVNGKEFLTTLVVGYEIAYRAGHSLHVTVPDIHSSGSWVSLGCSAMLCRLLKLSYDSTAHALGIAEYYGPRSQIMRCVVYPTMLKDGL
;
A
#
# COMPACT_ATOMS: atom_id res chain seq x y z
N MET A 1 9.62 18.94 21.91
CA MET A 1 10.69 19.03 20.90
C MET A 1 10.08 19.57 19.63
N GLU A 2 10.52 20.74 19.17
CA GLU A 2 10.04 21.30 17.90
C GLU A 2 10.51 20.42 16.74
N TYR A 3 9.57 19.80 16.03
CA TYR A 3 9.84 19.02 14.84
C TYR A 3 10.39 19.96 13.74
N GLN A 4 11.71 19.93 13.54
CA GLN A 4 12.47 20.89 12.73
C GLN A 4 11.91 21.07 11.31
N SER A 5 12.09 22.27 10.76
CA SER A 5 11.61 22.71 9.44
C SER A 5 12.37 22.05 8.28
N GLY A 6 12.13 20.76 8.03
CA GLY A 6 12.61 20.02 6.85
C GLY A 6 11.49 19.64 5.87
N LEU A 7 11.84 19.14 4.68
CA LEU A 7 10.88 18.63 3.70
C LEU A 7 10.03 17.48 4.28
N SER A 8 10.67 16.58 5.04
CA SER A 8 9.98 15.50 5.77
C SER A 8 8.98 16.04 6.79
N SER A 9 9.27 17.20 7.41
CA SER A 9 8.35 17.86 8.35
C SER A 9 7.10 18.42 7.69
N LYS A 10 7.24 18.96 6.49
CA LYS A 10 6.09 19.40 5.68
C LYS A 10 5.23 18.21 5.23
N ALA A 11 5.86 17.13 4.76
CA ALA A 11 5.15 15.92 4.32
C ALA A 11 4.35 15.28 5.46
N ILE A 12 4.95 15.12 6.66
CA ILE A 12 4.25 14.54 7.81
C ILE A 12 3.08 15.41 8.28
N LYS A 13 3.26 16.73 8.34
CA LYS A 13 2.15 17.64 8.65
C LYS A 13 1.02 17.50 7.62
N TRP A 14 1.35 17.40 6.33
CA TRP A 14 0.37 17.23 5.28
C TRP A 14 -0.38 15.89 5.38
N ILE A 15 0.32 14.77 5.61
CA ILE A 15 -0.24 13.42 5.80
C ILE A 15 -1.38 13.45 6.82
N HIS A 16 -1.19 14.15 7.94
CA HIS A 16 -2.14 14.21 9.04
C HIS A 16 -3.22 15.28 8.90
N ASN A 17 -2.91 16.39 8.24
CA ASN A 17 -3.79 17.57 8.25
C ASN A 17 -4.67 17.71 7.01
N VAL A 18 -4.31 17.08 5.87
CA VAL A 18 -5.14 17.14 4.66
C VAL A 18 -6.53 16.59 4.94
N GLN A 19 -7.55 17.32 4.50
CA GLN A 19 -8.95 16.95 4.58
C GLN A 19 -9.49 16.58 3.20
N TYR A 20 -10.63 15.89 3.19
CA TYR A 20 -11.30 15.50 1.94
C TYR A 20 -11.59 16.72 1.04
N GLU A 21 -11.97 17.84 1.64
CA GLU A 21 -12.30 19.09 0.97
C GLU A 21 -11.08 19.80 0.37
N ASP A 22 -9.87 19.47 0.82
CA ASP A 22 -8.62 20.02 0.28
C ASP A 22 -8.16 19.29 -0.99
N ILE A 23 -8.72 18.10 -1.28
CA ILE A 23 -8.29 17.25 -2.39
C ILE A 23 -9.03 17.66 -3.67
N PRO A 24 -8.31 17.94 -4.78
CA PRO A 24 -8.94 18.21 -6.07
C PRO A 24 -9.90 17.09 -6.49
N PHE A 25 -11.01 17.48 -7.13
CA PHE A 25 -12.03 16.54 -7.58
C PHE A 25 -11.45 15.45 -8.47
N GLU A 26 -10.51 15.80 -9.35
CA GLU A 26 -9.84 14.91 -10.28
C GLU A 26 -9.06 13.83 -9.51
N ALA A 27 -8.31 14.21 -8.47
CA ALA A 27 -7.57 13.25 -7.65
C ALA A 27 -8.50 12.29 -6.90
N LEU A 28 -9.62 12.79 -6.37
CA LEU A 28 -10.65 11.94 -5.75
C LEU A 28 -11.32 11.01 -6.77
N HIS A 29 -11.54 11.48 -8.00
CA HIS A 29 -12.10 10.69 -9.08
C HIS A 29 -11.15 9.56 -9.48
N GLU A 30 -9.87 9.87 -9.67
CA GLU A 30 -8.84 8.86 -9.98
C GLU A 30 -8.69 7.84 -8.86
N ALA A 31 -8.67 8.27 -7.59
CA ALA A 31 -8.57 7.35 -6.46
C ALA A 31 -9.73 6.33 -6.43
N LYS A 32 -10.95 6.76 -6.79
CA LYS A 32 -12.11 5.85 -6.92
C LYS A 32 -11.95 4.87 -8.08
N ARG A 33 -11.45 5.33 -9.23
CA ARG A 33 -11.21 4.46 -10.39
C ARG A 33 -10.13 3.44 -10.10
N ALA A 34 -8.99 3.88 -9.55
CA ALA A 34 -7.90 3.01 -9.17
C ALA A 34 -8.31 1.98 -8.12
N LEU A 35 -9.17 2.36 -7.15
CA LEU A 35 -9.77 1.43 -6.20
C LEU A 35 -10.60 0.34 -6.89
N LEU A 36 -11.52 0.75 -7.76
CA LEU A 36 -12.40 -0.18 -8.47
C LEU A 36 -11.61 -1.13 -9.38
N ASP A 37 -10.68 -0.57 -10.15
CA ASP A 37 -9.77 -1.29 -11.04
C ASP A 37 -8.95 -2.33 -10.28
N THR A 38 -8.27 -1.91 -9.20
CA THR A 38 -7.42 -2.78 -8.41
C THR A 38 -8.18 -3.94 -7.76
N ILE A 39 -9.39 -3.68 -7.24
CA ILE A 39 -10.24 -4.75 -6.68
C ILE A 39 -10.67 -5.72 -7.78
N GLY A 40 -11.11 -5.21 -8.93
CA GLY A 40 -11.47 -6.04 -10.08
C GLY A 40 -10.30 -6.91 -10.56
N ASN A 41 -9.12 -6.33 -10.65
CA ASN A 41 -7.88 -7.01 -10.99
C ASN A 41 -7.50 -8.09 -9.95
N GLY A 42 -7.63 -7.79 -8.65
CA GLY A 42 -7.43 -8.78 -7.59
C GLY A 42 -8.40 -9.97 -7.68
N ILE A 43 -9.66 -9.73 -8.04
CA ILE A 43 -10.64 -10.80 -8.28
C ILE A 43 -10.26 -11.62 -9.51
N ALA A 44 -9.81 -10.99 -10.60
CA ALA A 44 -9.36 -11.69 -11.80
C ALA A 44 -8.10 -12.54 -11.53
N GLY A 45 -7.17 -12.03 -10.71
CA GLY A 45 -5.95 -12.69 -10.30
C GLY A 45 -6.14 -13.95 -9.43
N GLN A 46 -7.35 -14.18 -8.89
CA GLN A 46 -7.61 -15.28 -7.95
C GLN A 46 -7.32 -16.67 -8.53
N SER A 47 -7.47 -16.83 -9.85
CA SER A 47 -7.31 -18.10 -10.56
C SER A 47 -5.87 -18.37 -11.04
N THR A 48 -4.93 -17.47 -10.71
CA THR A 48 -3.53 -17.63 -11.11
C THR A 48 -2.79 -18.63 -10.21
N GLN A 49 -1.70 -19.20 -10.72
CA GLN A 49 -0.78 -20.00 -9.91
C GLN A 49 -0.16 -19.17 -8.77
N VAL A 50 0.10 -17.88 -9.01
CA VAL A 50 0.61 -16.92 -8.00
C VAL A 50 -0.34 -16.84 -6.82
N SER A 51 -1.66 -16.73 -7.04
CA SER A 51 -2.67 -16.73 -5.98
C SER A 51 -2.58 -17.96 -5.06
N THR A 52 -2.41 -19.15 -5.65
CA THR A 52 -2.29 -20.38 -4.87
C THR A 52 -1.00 -20.40 -4.04
N ILE A 53 0.13 -20.01 -4.63
CA ILE A 53 1.42 -19.93 -3.94
C ILE A 53 1.39 -18.89 -2.81
N ALA A 54 0.86 -17.70 -3.10
CA ALA A 54 0.71 -16.59 -2.16
C ALA A 54 -0.09 -17.02 -0.93
N HIS A 55 -1.28 -17.61 -1.13
CA HIS A 55 -2.12 -18.10 -0.05
C HIS A 55 -1.40 -19.16 0.81
N ASN A 56 -0.78 -20.16 0.18
CA ASN A 56 -0.07 -21.21 0.92
C ASN A 56 1.09 -20.63 1.74
N PHE A 57 1.84 -19.70 1.15
CA PHE A 57 2.96 -19.04 1.83
C PHE A 57 2.48 -18.27 3.06
N VAL A 58 1.51 -17.37 2.94
CA VAL A 58 1.07 -16.53 4.07
C VAL A 58 0.33 -17.32 5.14
N LEU A 59 -0.39 -18.39 4.78
CA LEU A 59 -0.98 -19.28 5.77
C LEU A 59 0.08 -20.00 6.61
N SER A 60 1.22 -20.33 6.01
CA SER A 60 2.31 -21.03 6.71
C SER A 60 3.22 -20.10 7.52
N GLN A 61 3.53 -18.91 7.00
CA GLN A 61 4.56 -18.02 7.59
C GLN A 61 3.96 -16.82 8.35
N TYR A 62 2.72 -16.44 8.04
CA TYR A 62 2.09 -15.21 8.54
C TYR A 62 0.79 -15.47 9.30
N GLY A 63 0.58 -16.69 9.78
CA GLY A 63 -0.60 -17.06 10.58
C GLY A 63 -0.77 -16.16 11.80
N CYS A 64 -2.02 -15.85 12.15
CA CYS A 64 -2.37 -15.09 13.34
C CYS A 64 -3.57 -15.74 14.02
N SER A 65 -3.36 -16.30 15.22
CA SER A 65 -4.42 -16.92 16.02
C SER A 65 -5.31 -15.90 16.71
N ASP A 66 -4.81 -14.68 16.93
CA ASP A 66 -5.59 -13.60 17.51
C ASP A 66 -6.59 -13.04 16.49
N TYR A 67 -7.88 -13.18 16.80
CA TYR A 67 -8.99 -12.68 16.00
C TYR A 67 -8.93 -11.15 15.81
N HIS A 68 -8.50 -10.42 16.84
CA HIS A 68 -8.41 -8.97 16.87
C HIS A 68 -7.22 -8.42 16.06
N HIS A 69 -6.23 -9.26 15.76
CA HIS A 69 -5.04 -8.88 14.97
C HIS A 69 -4.95 -9.58 13.62
N SER A 70 -6.00 -10.30 13.21
CA SER A 70 -6.08 -11.00 11.93
C SER A 70 -6.94 -10.28 10.89
N ALA A 71 -6.48 -10.31 9.64
CA ALA A 71 -7.15 -9.76 8.47
C ALA A 71 -7.54 -10.87 7.48
N LYS A 72 -8.62 -10.63 6.73
CA LYS A 72 -9.15 -11.58 5.74
C LYS A 72 -8.28 -11.60 4.49
N LEU A 73 -8.00 -12.81 3.99
CA LEU A 73 -7.41 -13.01 2.67
C LEU A 73 -8.50 -12.94 1.60
N TRP A 74 -8.25 -12.25 0.50
CA TRP A 74 -9.20 -12.18 -0.61
C TRP A 74 -9.32 -13.54 -1.30
N CYS A 75 -10.51 -13.86 -1.81
CA CYS A 75 -10.75 -15.08 -2.59
C CYS A 75 -10.25 -16.39 -1.94
N SER A 76 -10.28 -16.47 -0.61
CA SER A 76 -9.60 -17.53 0.17
C SER A 76 -10.54 -18.41 1.01
N ASN A 77 -11.84 -18.39 0.73
CA ASN A 77 -12.87 -19.04 1.55
C ASN A 77 -12.81 -18.62 3.03
N ASN A 78 -12.82 -17.31 3.29
CA ASN A 78 -12.85 -16.70 4.63
C ASN A 78 -11.63 -16.98 5.53
N LYS A 79 -10.51 -17.46 4.98
CA LYS A 79 -9.25 -17.59 5.72
C LYS A 79 -8.73 -16.22 6.17
N SER A 80 -8.03 -16.21 7.30
CA SER A 80 -7.43 -15.01 7.88
C SER A 80 -6.00 -15.29 8.30
N VAL A 81 -5.15 -14.28 8.21
CA VAL A 81 -3.74 -14.29 8.61
C VAL A 81 -3.43 -12.95 9.30
N SER A 82 -2.18 -12.72 9.69
CA SER A 82 -1.74 -11.40 10.18
C SER A 82 -2.02 -10.30 9.15
N MET A 83 -2.11 -9.04 9.60
CA MET A 83 -2.32 -7.89 8.72
C MET A 83 -1.31 -7.82 7.57
N CYS A 84 -0.03 -8.01 7.87
CA CYS A 84 1.04 -7.98 6.86
C CYS A 84 0.94 -9.16 5.90
N GLY A 85 0.61 -10.36 6.37
CA GLY A 85 0.36 -11.51 5.49
C GLY A 85 -0.82 -11.30 4.55
N ALA A 86 -1.90 -10.68 5.03
CA ALA A 86 -3.07 -10.39 4.21
C ALA A 86 -2.75 -9.33 3.15
N ALA A 87 -2.09 -8.24 3.53
CA ALA A 87 -1.65 -7.21 2.60
C ALA A 87 -0.71 -7.78 1.52
N LEU A 88 0.28 -8.59 1.92
CA LEU A 88 1.26 -9.21 1.04
C LEU A 88 0.61 -10.14 0.00
N ALA A 89 -0.20 -11.10 0.45
CA ALA A 89 -0.83 -12.04 -0.47
C ALA A 89 -1.79 -11.35 -1.44
N ASN A 90 -2.59 -10.39 -0.95
CA ASN A 90 -3.51 -9.66 -1.81
C ASN A 90 -2.76 -8.78 -2.83
N ALA A 91 -1.63 -8.17 -2.44
CA ALA A 91 -0.78 -7.42 -3.37
C ALA A 91 -0.21 -8.30 -4.48
N TRP A 92 0.29 -9.50 -4.15
CA TRP A 92 0.77 -10.46 -5.15
C TRP A 92 -0.34 -10.97 -6.07
N ILE A 93 -1.56 -11.16 -5.56
CA ILE A 93 -2.71 -11.54 -6.37
C ILE A 93 -3.07 -10.43 -7.35
N ILE A 94 -3.07 -9.17 -6.91
CA ILE A 94 -3.29 -8.02 -7.79
C ILE A 94 -2.19 -7.98 -8.87
N ASP A 95 -0.92 -8.08 -8.49
CA ASP A 95 0.20 -8.00 -9.45
C ASP A 95 0.23 -9.15 -10.47
N SER A 96 -0.43 -10.28 -10.17
CA SER A 96 -0.30 -11.54 -10.90
C SER A 96 -0.66 -11.52 -12.39
N ILE A 97 -1.48 -10.56 -12.86
CA ILE A 97 -1.91 -10.48 -14.27
C ILE A 97 -1.59 -9.15 -14.95
N ASP A 98 -0.87 -8.24 -14.30
CA ASP A 98 -0.41 -6.96 -14.88
C ASP A 98 -1.49 -5.98 -15.36
N MET A 99 -2.65 -5.98 -14.70
CA MET A 99 -3.79 -5.20 -15.15
C MET A 99 -4.28 -4.19 -14.10
N HIS A 100 -3.36 -3.68 -13.26
CA HIS A 100 -3.64 -2.64 -12.26
C HIS A 100 -3.08 -1.27 -12.67
N ASP A 101 -3.41 -0.25 -11.87
CA ASP A 101 -3.00 1.13 -12.01
C ASP A 101 -1.51 1.32 -12.32
N THR A 102 -1.18 2.34 -13.12
CA THR A 102 0.20 2.73 -13.43
C THR A 102 0.37 4.24 -13.27
N GLY A 103 1.37 4.66 -12.50
CA GLY A 103 1.81 6.05 -12.39
C GLY A 103 2.82 6.38 -13.48
N HIS A 104 2.44 7.21 -14.45
CA HIS A 104 3.33 7.58 -15.56
C HIS A 104 4.66 8.21 -15.10
N TYR A 105 4.63 9.03 -14.04
CA TYR A 105 5.82 9.76 -13.57
C TYR A 105 6.81 8.89 -12.79
N THR A 106 6.38 7.76 -12.25
CA THR A 106 7.22 6.78 -11.54
C THR A 106 7.43 5.50 -12.31
N LYS A 107 6.76 5.32 -13.46
CA LYS A 107 6.83 4.10 -14.28
C LYS A 107 6.57 2.83 -13.46
N GLY A 108 5.60 2.91 -12.53
CA GLY A 108 5.29 1.82 -11.62
C GLY A 108 3.90 1.97 -10.98
N HIS A 109 3.59 1.06 -10.06
CA HIS A 109 2.24 0.72 -9.65
C HIS A 109 2.10 0.87 -8.14
N ALA A 110 1.16 1.70 -7.70
CA ALA A 110 1.01 1.97 -6.27
C ALA A 110 -0.21 1.28 -5.68
N GLY A 111 -1.33 1.25 -6.40
CA GLY A 111 -2.60 0.71 -5.93
C GLY A 111 -2.50 -0.74 -5.48
N CYS A 112 -1.70 -1.55 -6.17
CA CYS A 112 -1.49 -2.96 -5.87
C CYS A 112 -1.00 -3.25 -4.45
N ALA A 113 -0.20 -2.38 -3.82
CA ALA A 113 0.19 -2.54 -2.42
C ALA A 113 -0.57 -1.59 -1.48
N LEU A 114 -0.94 -0.39 -1.94
CA LEU A 114 -1.66 0.60 -1.12
C LEU A 114 -3.04 0.08 -0.68
N ILE A 115 -3.84 -0.41 -1.62
CA ILE A 115 -5.24 -0.81 -1.40
C ILE A 115 -5.38 -2.03 -0.47
N PRO A 116 -4.67 -3.16 -0.69
CA PRO A 116 -4.78 -4.28 0.23
C PRO A 116 -4.21 -3.97 1.61
N SER A 117 -3.19 -3.11 1.71
CA SER A 117 -2.67 -2.64 3.01
C SER A 117 -3.72 -1.84 3.78
N LEU A 118 -4.38 -0.88 3.11
CA LEU A 118 -5.43 -0.08 3.69
C LEU A 118 -6.60 -0.93 4.17
N LEU A 119 -7.11 -1.80 3.30
CA LEU A 119 -8.27 -2.64 3.60
C LEU A 119 -7.98 -3.64 4.73
N SER A 120 -6.77 -4.21 4.78
CA SER A 120 -6.35 -5.10 5.87
C SER A 120 -6.28 -4.35 7.21
N CYS A 121 -5.76 -3.12 7.21
CA CYS A 121 -5.70 -2.31 8.42
C CYS A 121 -7.10 -1.84 8.87
N ILE A 122 -7.95 -1.38 7.96
CA ILE A 122 -9.34 -0.99 8.27
C ILE A 122 -10.11 -2.17 8.85
N HIS A 123 -9.95 -3.36 8.29
CA HIS A 123 -10.61 -4.56 8.81
C HIS A 123 -10.27 -4.83 10.29
N ILE A 124 -8.99 -4.69 10.66
CA ILE A 124 -8.53 -4.83 12.04
C ILE A 124 -8.99 -3.63 12.89
N TYR A 125 -8.90 -2.41 12.36
CA TYR A 125 -9.30 -1.20 13.06
C TYR A 125 -10.79 -1.25 13.45
N GLU A 126 -11.67 -1.59 12.53
CA GLU A 126 -13.11 -1.66 12.77
C GLU A 126 -13.48 -2.82 13.72
N LYS A 127 -12.81 -3.98 13.62
CA LYS A 127 -12.96 -5.08 14.59
C LYS A 127 -12.66 -4.66 16.02
N ASN A 128 -11.65 -3.81 16.21
CA ASN A 128 -11.22 -3.34 17.52
C ASN A 128 -11.97 -2.09 17.99
N ASN A 129 -12.85 -1.53 17.17
CA ASN A 129 -13.59 -0.31 17.49
C ASN A 129 -15.06 -0.47 17.06
N GLU A 130 -15.85 -1.20 17.84
CA GLU A 130 -17.24 -1.60 17.52
C GLU A 130 -18.20 -0.46 17.13
N ASN A 131 -17.85 0.80 17.42
CA ASN A 131 -18.64 1.99 17.07
C ASN A 131 -17.91 2.99 16.16
N LYS A 132 -16.74 2.65 15.61
CA LYS A 132 -15.98 3.52 14.70
C LYS A 132 -15.77 2.81 13.37
N LYS A 133 -16.55 3.21 12.38
CA LYS A 133 -16.35 2.82 10.98
C LYS A 133 -15.58 3.90 10.24
N VAL A 134 -14.73 3.48 9.32
CA VAL A 134 -14.05 4.40 8.42
C VAL A 134 -15.03 4.78 7.33
N ASN A 135 -15.46 6.04 7.31
CA ASN A 135 -16.39 6.52 6.29
C ASN A 135 -15.66 6.71 4.94
N GLY A 136 -16.44 6.82 3.85
CA GLY A 136 -15.88 6.93 2.50
C GLY A 136 -14.99 8.15 2.26
N LYS A 137 -15.24 9.28 2.94
CA LYS A 137 -14.38 10.47 2.84
C LYS A 137 -13.01 10.21 3.47
N GLU A 138 -12.99 9.63 4.66
CA GLU A 138 -11.72 9.29 5.34
C GLU A 138 -10.95 8.21 4.58
N PHE A 139 -11.67 7.20 4.05
CA PHE A 139 -11.08 6.17 3.21
C PHE A 139 -10.38 6.79 1.99
N LEU A 140 -11.08 7.63 1.23
CA LEU A 140 -10.53 8.23 0.01
C LEU A 140 -9.40 9.21 0.32
N THR A 141 -9.53 10.00 1.38
CA THR A 141 -8.46 10.92 1.83
C THR A 141 -7.20 10.13 2.19
N THR A 142 -7.34 9.04 2.94
CA THR A 142 -6.23 8.16 3.32
C THR A 142 -5.59 7.49 2.10
N LEU A 143 -6.40 7.03 1.15
CA LEU A 143 -5.90 6.43 -0.09
C LEU A 143 -5.13 7.44 -0.94
N VAL A 144 -5.64 8.67 -1.11
CA VAL A 144 -4.96 9.76 -1.82
C VAL A 144 -3.63 10.10 -1.15
N VAL A 145 -3.58 10.16 0.18
CA VAL A 145 -2.32 10.35 0.92
C VAL A 145 -1.30 9.25 0.57
N GLY A 146 -1.75 8.00 0.51
CA GLY A 146 -0.90 6.87 0.11
C GLY A 146 -0.29 7.06 -1.28
N TYR A 147 -1.13 7.39 -2.28
CA TYR A 147 -0.68 7.65 -3.66
C TYR A 147 0.28 8.84 -3.75
N GLU A 148 -0.06 9.97 -3.12
CA GLU A 148 0.75 11.19 -3.17
C GLU A 148 2.16 10.95 -2.61
N ILE A 149 2.26 10.28 -1.46
CA ILE A 149 3.54 9.98 -0.83
C ILE A 149 4.32 8.96 -1.65
N ALA A 150 3.68 7.87 -2.08
CA ALA A 150 4.32 6.82 -2.88
C ALA A 150 4.91 7.40 -4.17
N TYR A 151 4.11 8.13 -4.96
CA TYR A 151 4.59 8.65 -6.24
C TYR A 151 5.66 9.73 -6.09
N ARG A 152 5.57 10.61 -5.09
CA ARG A 152 6.64 11.58 -4.82
C ARG A 152 7.92 10.90 -4.38
N ALA A 153 7.83 9.85 -3.55
CA ALA A 153 8.98 9.06 -3.14
C ALA A 153 9.62 8.34 -4.32
N GLY A 154 8.83 7.68 -5.17
CA GLY A 154 9.30 6.99 -6.37
C GLY A 154 9.98 7.94 -7.34
N HIS A 155 9.36 9.09 -7.63
CA HIS A 155 9.96 10.11 -8.49
C HIS A 155 11.28 10.62 -7.90
N SER A 156 11.32 10.90 -6.60
CA SER A 156 12.54 11.36 -5.92
C SER A 156 13.65 10.30 -6.00
N LEU A 157 13.33 9.03 -5.78
CA LEU A 157 14.28 7.92 -5.90
C LEU A 157 14.84 7.86 -7.32
N HIS A 158 13.97 7.81 -8.35
CA HIS A 158 14.39 7.66 -9.75
C HIS A 158 15.18 8.86 -10.29
N VAL A 159 15.06 10.05 -9.70
CA VAL A 159 15.91 11.20 -10.05
C VAL A 159 17.33 11.06 -9.47
N THR A 160 17.50 10.31 -8.38
CA THR A 160 18.80 10.17 -7.69
C THR A 160 19.68 9.03 -8.22
N VAL A 161 19.12 8.13 -9.03
CA VAL A 161 19.80 6.92 -9.51
C VAL A 161 19.47 6.67 -10.99
N PRO A 162 20.38 6.11 -11.79
CA PRO A 162 20.14 5.85 -13.21
C PRO A 162 19.17 4.67 -13.44
N ASP A 163 19.08 3.75 -12.48
CA ASP A 163 18.27 2.55 -12.60
C ASP A 163 16.80 2.81 -12.24
N ILE A 164 15.89 2.23 -13.04
CA ILE A 164 14.49 2.15 -12.66
C ILE A 164 14.36 1.06 -11.59
N HIS A 165 13.76 1.46 -10.47
CA HIS A 165 13.50 0.59 -9.33
C HIS A 165 12.04 0.15 -9.32
N SER A 166 11.79 -1.08 -8.88
CA SER A 166 10.45 -1.65 -8.78
C SER A 166 9.59 -0.90 -7.79
N SER A 167 8.26 -1.03 -7.89
CA SER A 167 7.37 -0.20 -7.09
C SER A 167 7.50 -0.46 -5.59
N GLY A 168 7.84 -1.68 -5.18
CA GLY A 168 8.13 -2.01 -3.78
C GLY A 168 9.18 -1.11 -3.13
N SER A 169 10.14 -0.54 -3.89
CA SER A 169 11.16 0.36 -3.36
C SER A 169 10.61 1.66 -2.76
N TRP A 170 9.41 2.09 -3.16
CA TRP A 170 8.85 3.39 -2.78
C TRP A 170 7.39 3.33 -2.34
N VAL A 171 6.62 2.29 -2.71
CA VAL A 171 5.24 2.12 -2.25
C VAL A 171 5.15 1.84 -0.75
N SER A 172 6.19 1.25 -0.15
CA SER A 172 6.28 1.03 1.31
C SER A 172 6.08 2.34 2.10
N LEU A 173 6.61 3.46 1.61
CA LEU A 173 6.43 4.79 2.20
C LEU A 173 4.97 5.26 2.13
N GLY A 174 4.29 5.01 1.01
CA GLY A 174 2.86 5.32 0.86
C GLY A 174 1.98 4.47 1.79
N CYS A 175 2.25 3.17 1.87
CA CYS A 175 1.60 2.27 2.83
C CYS A 175 1.81 2.77 4.27
N SER A 176 3.06 3.09 4.64
CA SER A 176 3.38 3.59 5.98
C SER A 176 2.65 4.92 6.29
N ALA A 177 2.69 5.89 5.37
CA ALA A 177 2.02 7.18 5.52
C ALA A 177 0.52 7.05 5.75
N MET A 178 -0.17 6.26 4.91
CA MET A 178 -1.62 6.10 5.02
C MET A 178 -2.02 5.42 6.32
N LEU A 179 -1.27 4.39 6.75
CA LEU A 179 -1.59 3.64 7.95
C LEU A 179 -1.30 4.47 9.21
N CYS A 180 -0.22 5.28 9.21
CA CYS A 180 0.06 6.24 10.28
C CYS A 180 -1.06 7.27 10.41
N ARG A 181 -1.58 7.77 9.28
CA ARG A 181 -2.74 8.67 9.27
C ARG A 181 -3.99 7.98 9.84
N LEU A 182 -4.35 6.83 9.30
CA LEU A 182 -5.56 6.10 9.70
C LEU A 182 -5.56 5.79 11.20
N LEU A 183 -4.41 5.35 11.71
CA LEU A 183 -4.20 5.02 13.12
C LEU A 183 -3.95 6.25 14.01
N LYS A 184 -3.93 7.46 13.43
CA LYS A 184 -3.71 8.74 14.12
C LYS A 184 -2.44 8.74 14.97
N LEU A 185 -1.35 8.19 14.42
CA LEU A 185 -0.06 8.20 15.09
C LEU A 185 0.48 9.63 15.23
N SER A 186 1.34 9.85 16.22
CA SER A 186 2.00 11.15 16.39
C SER A 186 2.92 11.46 15.20
N TYR A 187 3.28 12.75 15.04
CA TYR A 187 4.24 13.16 14.01
C TYR A 187 5.60 12.45 14.17
N ASP A 188 6.06 12.27 15.41
CA ASP A 188 7.32 11.57 15.70
C ASP A 188 7.23 10.07 15.35
N SER A 189 6.15 9.39 15.74
CA SER A 189 5.93 7.98 15.37
C SER A 189 5.81 7.80 13.86
N THR A 190 5.17 8.75 13.18
CA THR A 190 5.07 8.76 11.71
C THR A 190 6.46 8.91 11.08
N ALA A 191 7.31 9.79 11.61
CA ALA A 191 8.67 9.98 11.10
C ALA A 191 9.49 8.70 11.21
N HIS A 192 9.41 8.00 12.34
CA HIS A 192 10.06 6.70 12.53
C HIS A 192 9.49 5.63 11.59
N ALA A 193 8.17 5.55 11.45
CA ALA A 193 7.52 4.58 10.57
C ALA A 193 7.89 4.79 9.09
N LEU A 194 8.03 6.04 8.63
CA LEU A 194 8.50 6.35 7.29
C LEU A 194 9.98 5.96 7.10
N GLY A 195 10.84 6.25 8.08
CA GLY A 195 12.25 5.86 8.02
C GLY A 195 12.44 4.34 7.99
N ILE A 196 11.65 3.59 8.77
CA ILE A 196 11.63 2.12 8.75
C ILE A 196 11.15 1.63 7.38
N ALA A 197 10.07 2.20 6.84
CA ALA A 197 9.54 1.79 5.54
C ALA A 197 10.49 2.06 4.37
N GLU A 198 11.24 3.17 4.41
CA GLU A 198 12.30 3.46 3.44
C GLU A 198 13.42 2.43 3.53
N TYR A 199 13.89 2.13 4.75
CA TYR A 199 14.98 1.19 4.98
C TYR A 199 14.65 -0.23 4.49
N TYR A 200 13.40 -0.69 4.70
CA TYR A 200 12.95 -2.01 4.25
C TYR A 200 12.43 -2.03 2.80
N GLY A 201 12.34 -0.89 2.13
CA GLY A 201 11.95 -0.80 0.72
C GLY A 201 13.02 -1.47 -0.16
N PRO A 202 12.73 -2.60 -0.83
CA PRO A 202 13.75 -3.32 -1.57
C PRO A 202 14.16 -2.49 -2.79
N ARG A 203 15.45 -2.15 -2.93
CA ARG A 203 15.97 -1.48 -4.14
C ARG A 203 16.17 -2.49 -5.29
N SER A 204 15.06 -3.04 -5.77
CA SER A 204 15.05 -4.05 -6.82
C SER A 204 15.09 -3.40 -8.21
N GLN A 205 16.08 -3.76 -9.03
CA GLN A 205 16.19 -3.28 -10.41
C GLN A 205 15.12 -3.94 -11.31
N ILE A 206 14.03 -3.22 -11.60
CA ILE A 206 12.87 -3.77 -12.34
C ILE A 206 13.23 -4.24 -13.75
N MET A 207 14.20 -3.58 -14.39
CA MET A 207 14.64 -3.91 -15.75
C MET A 207 15.14 -5.34 -15.88
N ARG A 208 15.65 -5.96 -14.81
CA ARG A 208 16.04 -7.37 -14.83
C ARG A 208 14.83 -8.28 -15.03
N CYS A 209 13.70 -7.99 -14.38
CA CYS A 209 12.47 -8.76 -14.53
C CYS A 209 11.82 -8.52 -15.90
N VAL A 210 12.02 -7.34 -16.49
CA VAL A 210 11.58 -7.05 -17.88
C VAL A 210 12.39 -7.86 -18.89
N VAL A 211 13.71 -7.97 -18.72
CA VAL A 211 14.58 -8.72 -19.65
C VAL A 211 14.46 -10.24 -19.44
N TYR A 212 14.28 -10.68 -18.19
CA TYR A 212 14.18 -12.09 -17.80
C TYR A 212 12.91 -12.32 -16.99
N PRO A 213 11.75 -12.48 -17.65
CA PRO A 213 10.46 -12.57 -16.98
C PRO A 213 10.38 -13.81 -16.09
N THR A 214 9.86 -13.63 -14.88
CA THR A 214 9.57 -14.69 -13.91
C THR A 214 8.23 -14.41 -13.24
N MET A 215 7.82 -15.22 -12.25
CA MET A 215 6.67 -14.89 -11.40
C MET A 215 6.92 -13.68 -10.49
N LEU A 216 8.19 -13.27 -10.31
CA LEU A 216 8.54 -12.01 -9.66
C LEU A 216 8.37 -10.89 -10.68
N LYS A 217 7.46 -9.96 -10.38
CA LYS A 217 7.04 -8.94 -11.32
C LYS A 217 7.43 -7.54 -10.87
N ASP A 218 6.80 -6.97 -9.86
CA ASP A 218 7.10 -5.59 -9.43
C ASP A 218 7.73 -5.45 -8.03
N GLY A 219 8.17 -6.58 -7.45
CA GLY A 219 8.89 -6.60 -6.17
C GLY A 219 8.10 -5.99 -5.00
N LEU A 220 6.78 -6.19 -5.02
CA LEU A 220 5.81 -5.72 -4.03
C LEU A 220 5.83 -6.54 -2.74
#